data_AF-A0A2D6RC59-F1
#
_entry.id   AF-A0A2D6RC59-F1
#
_cell.length_a   1.000
_cell.length_b   1.000
_cell.length_c   1.000
_cell.angle_alpha   90.00
_cell.angle_beta   90.00
_cell.angle_gamma   90.00
#
_symmetry.space_group_name_H-M   'P 1'
#
loop_
_entity.id
_entity.type
_entity.pdbx_description
1 polymer ?
#
loop_
_entity_poly.entity_id
_entity_poly.type
_entity_poly.pdbx_seq_one_letter_code
_entity_poly.pdbx_strand_id
1 'polypeptide(L)' 'MKEYLYLEHDGKLLLVDNEGNGPRKPQMGRVNWIGDSPLIRLPTTSEVNEMGITWEKKKN' A
#
# COMPACT_ATOMS: atom_id res chain seq x y z
N MET A 1 3.42 -17.22 2.61
CA MET A 1 3.43 -16.25 1.50
C MET A 1 2.72 -14.99 1.99
N LYS A 2 3.24 -13.79 1.69
CA LYS A 2 2.54 -12.53 2.02
C LYS A 2 1.54 -12.23 0.91
N GLU A 3 0.26 -12.09 1.25
CA GLU A 3 -0.78 -11.69 0.31
C GLU A 3 -0.89 -10.17 0.33
N TYR A 4 -0.67 -9.53 -0.83
CA TYR A 4 -0.79 -8.09 -1.01
C TYR A 4 -2.19 -7.75 -1.51
N LEU A 5 -2.77 -6.68 -0.96
CA LEU A 5 -4.09 -6.19 -1.32
C LEU A 5 -3.99 -4.96 -2.20
N TYR A 6 -4.72 -5.00 -3.32
CA TYR A 6 -5.01 -3.83 -4.12
C TYR A 6 -6.28 -3.17 -3.56
N LEU A 7 -6.10 -2.06 -2.84
CA LEU A 7 -7.20 -1.29 -2.27
C LEU A 7 -7.21 0.10 -2.91
N GLU A 8 -8.30 0.40 -3.63
CA GLU A 8 -8.55 1.69 -4.26
C GLU A 8 -9.85 2.29 -3.72
N HIS A 9 -9.80 3.59 -3.38
CA HIS A 9 -10.97 4.38 -3.00
C HIS A 9 -10.82 5.80 -3.58
N ASP A 10 -11.88 6.32 -4.23
CA ASP A 10 -11.87 7.63 -4.90
C ASP A 10 -10.69 7.83 -5.88
N GLY A 11 -10.33 6.78 -6.64
CA GLY A 11 -9.22 6.81 -7.59
C GLY A 11 -7.83 6.89 -6.95
N LYS A 12 -7.73 6.64 -5.63
CA LYS A 12 -6.46 6.61 -4.89
C LYS A 12 -6.19 5.22 -4.36
N LEU A 13 -4.93 4.81 -4.44
CA LEU A 13 -4.47 3.54 -3.89
C LEU A 13 -3.99 3.71 -2.45
N LEU A 14 -4.31 2.73 -1.61
CA LEU A 14 -3.67 2.58 -0.32
C LEU A 14 -2.27 2.01 -0.55
N LEU A 15 -1.27 2.76 -0.10
CA LEU A 15 0.13 2.35 -0.14
C LEU A 15 0.72 2.42 1.27
N VAL A 16 1.69 1.56 1.53
CA VAL A 16 2.44 1.52 2.80
C VAL A 16 3.94 1.58 2.50
N ASP A 17 4.73 1.94 3.50
CA ASP A 17 6.19 1.81 3.41
C ASP A 17 6.67 0.36 3.65
N ASN A 18 7.98 0.17 3.73
CA ASN A 18 8.58 -1.15 3.95
C ASN A 18 8.13 -1.80 5.28
N GLU A 19 7.85 -0.99 6.30
CA GLU A 19 7.43 -1.43 7.63
C GLU A 19 5.91 -1.65 7.74
N GLY A 20 5.15 -1.31 6.70
CA GLY A 20 3.69 -1.44 6.70
C GLY A 20 2.96 -0.19 7.17
N ASN A 21 3.67 0.91 7.42
CA ASN A 21 3.04 2.14 7.85
C ASN A 21 2.50 2.90 6.62
N GLY A 22 1.21 3.20 6.63
CA GLY A 22 0.51 3.97 5.60
C GLY A 22 -0.63 4.79 6.19
N PRO A 23 -1.43 5.50 5.36
CA PRO A 23 -1.32 5.62 3.90
C PRO A 23 -0.15 6.49 3.45
N ARG A 24 0.67 6.00 2.52
CA ARG A 24 1.76 6.74 1.87
C ARG A 24 1.32 7.32 0.53
N LYS A 25 1.69 8.57 0.25
CA LYS A 25 1.44 9.21 -1.05
C LYS A 25 2.53 8.80 -2.04
N PRO A 26 2.19 8.35 -3.26
CA PRO A 26 3.18 8.16 -4.30
C PRO A 26 3.78 9.53 -4.67
N GLN A 27 5.10 9.58 -4.81
CA GLN A 27 5.79 10.77 -5.30
C GLN A 27 6.14 10.59 -6.77
N MET A 28 5.59 11.49 -7.60
CA MET A 28 5.83 11.51 -9.04
C MET A 28 7.31 11.88 -9.33
N GLY A 29 7.88 11.29 -10.39
CA GLY A 29 9.27 11.59 -10.79
C GLY A 29 10.35 10.71 -10.12
N ARG A 30 9.95 9.72 -9.30
CA ARG A 30 10.88 8.67 -8.83
C ARG A 30 11.19 7.69 -9.98
N VAL A 31 12.28 7.92 -10.70
CA VAL A 31 12.82 6.98 -11.69
C VAL A 31 13.89 6.06 -11.11
N ASN A 32 14.51 6.44 -9.99
CA ASN A 32 15.53 5.67 -9.29
C ASN A 32 15.23 5.62 -7.79
N TRP A 33 15.36 4.45 -7.18
CA TRP A 33 15.38 4.30 -5.73
C TRP A 33 16.75 4.77 -5.22
N ILE A 34 16.84 6.02 -4.77
CA ILE A 34 18.07 6.54 -4.15
C ILE A 34 17.97 6.26 -2.66
N GLY A 35 18.61 5.16 -2.23
CA GLY A 35 19.05 4.77 -0.87
C GLY A 35 18.16 5.06 0.35
N ASP A 36 17.79 6.31 0.56
CA ASP A 36 17.08 6.84 1.73
C ASP A 36 15.56 6.98 1.52
N SER A 37 15.08 6.89 0.28
CA SER A 37 13.64 7.03 0.03
C SER A 37 12.87 5.78 0.48
N PRO A 38 11.85 5.90 1.35
CA PRO A 38 11.11 4.74 1.85
C PRO A 38 10.45 4.03 0.67
N LEU A 39 10.71 2.72 0.57
CA LEU A 39 10.12 1.85 -0.42
C LEU A 39 8.61 1.82 -0.19
N ILE A 40 7.83 2.16 -1.21
CA ILE A 40 6.38 2.18 -1.14
C ILE A 40 5.85 0.93 -1.84
N ARG A 41 4.89 0.24 -1.21
CA ARG A 41 4.27 -0.98 -1.75
C ARG A 41 2.78 -1.03 -1.42
N LEU A 42 2.11 -2.04 -1.97
CA LEU A 42 0.77 -2.41 -1.53
C LEU A 42 0.79 -2.95 -0.09
N PRO A 43 -0.26 -2.69 0.70
CA PRO A 43 -0.39 -3.29 2.02
C PRO A 43 -0.72 -4.78 1.89
N THR A 44 -0.46 -5.52 2.96
CA THR A 44 -0.87 -6.91 3.13
C THR A 44 -2.20 -7.01 3.84
N THR A 45 -2.86 -8.16 3.75
CA THR A 45 -4.10 -8.43 4.48
C THR A 45 -3.98 -8.15 5.99
N SER A 46 -2.88 -8.54 6.63
CA SER A 46 -2.63 -8.27 8.05
C SER A 46 -2.57 -6.78 8.35
N GLU A 47 -1.79 -6.01 7.58
CA GLU A 47 -1.62 -4.57 7.79
C GLU A 47 -2.95 -3.83 7.65
N VAL A 48 -3.75 -4.18 6.64
CA VAL A 48 -5.08 -3.58 6.43
C VAL A 48 -6.02 -3.89 7.60
N ASN A 49 -5.98 -5.11 8.12
CA ASN A 49 -6.76 -5.49 9.30
C ASN A 49 -6.30 -4.74 10.57
N GLU A 50 -4.98 -4.57 10.76
CA GLU A 50 -4.42 -3.79 11.87
C GLU A 50 -4.78 -2.30 11.78
N MET A 51 -4.93 -1.77 10.56
CA MET A 51 -5.44 -0.41 10.32
C MET A 51 -6.95 -0.29 10.52
N GLY A 52 -7.67 -1.38 10.79
CA GLY A 52 -9.13 -1.38 10.96
C GLY A 52 -9.91 -1.10 9.67
N ILE A 53 -9.29 -1.34 8.50
CA ILE A 53 -9.90 -1.08 7.20
C ILE A 53 -10.67 -2.34 6.76
N THR A 54 -11.99 -2.20 6.62
CA THR A 54 -12.82 -3.24 6.01
C THR A 54 -12.73 -3.15 4.49
N TRP A 55 -12.56 -4.29 3.84
CA TRP A 55 -12.49 -4.38 2.38
C TRP A 55 -13.21 -5.64 1.90
N GLU A 56 -13.72 -5.58 0.68
CA GLU A 56 -14.38 -6.70 0.02
C GLU A 56 -13.62 -7.06 -1.24
N LYS A 57 -13.30 -8.35 -1.41
CA LYS A 57 -12.69 -8.83 -2.64
C LYS A 57 -13.73 -8.75 -3.76
N LYS A 58 -13.51 -7.89 -4.75
CA LYS A 58 -14.22 -8.00 -6.02
C LYS A 58 -13.88 -9.36 -6.65
N LYS A 59 -14.87 -10.25 -6.72
CA LYS A 59 -14.78 -11.46 -7.56
C LYS A 59 -15.05 -11.01 -8.99
N ASN A 60 -14.04 -11.12 -9.86
CA ASN A 60 -14.25 -11.13 -11.30
C ASN A 60 -14.85 -12.47 -11.72
#